data_AF-A0A954ZP18-F1
#
_entry.id   AF-A0A954ZP18-F1
#
_cell.length_a   1.000
_cell.length_b   1.000
_cell.length_c   1.000
_cell.angle_alpha   90.00
_cell.angle_beta   90.00
_cell.angle_gamma   90.00
#
_symmetry.space_group_name_H-M   'P 1'
#
loop_
_entity.id
_entity.type
_entity.pdbx_description
1 polymer ?
#
loop_
_entity_poly.entity_id
_entity_poly.type
_entity_poly.pdbx_seq_one_letter_code
_entity_poly.pdbx_strand_id
1 'polypeptide(L)'
;MIATDESTGELAGVMLTSRPTLNGSWRRLAWPGRFEAKNKSAQARRINDELRTISRVIIDPRYRGTGIARRLVRVYLDTPDTSCTEAVAAMGPVCPFFERAGMTAYPIADPARNDRLRRRLDALRLTVDDLLKPIEAESKLAGSLRSWAKQSAATRRIAEGEIPQIARAAACALIAPPTAYAHTAG
;
A
#
# COMPACT_ATOMS: atom_id res chain seq x y z
N MET A 1 14.61 -12.86 1.29
CA MET A 1 14.52 -13.90 2.35
C MET A 1 13.47 -14.93 1.94
N ILE A 2 13.71 -16.21 2.25
CA ILE A 2 12.78 -17.30 1.95
C ILE A 2 12.41 -18.05 3.23
N ALA A 3 11.24 -18.67 3.24
CA ALA A 3 10.82 -19.65 4.24
C ALA A 3 10.52 -20.96 3.53
N THR A 4 11.08 -22.05 4.04
CA THR A 4 10.86 -23.41 3.55
C THR A 4 10.25 -24.25 4.66
N ASP A 5 9.38 -25.19 4.30
CA ASP A 5 8.91 -26.22 5.22
C ASP A 5 10.04 -27.24 5.43
N GLU A 6 10.47 -27.45 6.67
CA GLU A 6 11.58 -28.36 7.00
C GLU A 6 11.24 -29.83 6.72
N SER A 7 9.96 -30.21 6.80
CA SER A 7 9.53 -31.59 6.62
C SER A 7 9.45 -32.00 5.15
N THR A 8 9.07 -31.07 4.27
CA THR A 8 8.87 -31.33 2.84
C THR A 8 9.96 -30.73 1.95
N GLY A 9 10.72 -29.76 2.47
CA GLY A 9 11.66 -28.95 1.70
C GLY A 9 11.00 -27.92 0.78
N GLU A 10 9.67 -27.79 0.79
CA GLU A 10 8.95 -26.91 -0.11
C GLU A 10 9.06 -25.43 0.27
N LEU A 11 8.99 -24.55 -0.73
CA LEU A 11 8.95 -23.11 -0.51
C LEU A 11 7.59 -22.67 0.05
N ALA A 12 7.56 -22.23 1.30
CA ALA A 12 6.36 -21.77 1.98
C ALA A 12 6.13 -20.26 1.82
N GLY A 13 7.20 -19.47 1.65
CA GLY A 13 7.06 -18.03 1.44
C GLY A 13 8.34 -17.31 1.05
N VAL A 14 8.17 -16.11 0.50
CA VAL A 14 9.26 -15.24 0.04
C VAL A 14 8.99 -13.80 0.47
N MET A 15 10.03 -13.12 0.93
CA MET A 15 10.04 -11.68 1.12
C MET A 15 11.12 -11.03 0.25
N LEU A 16 10.73 -9.97 -0.45
CA LEU A 16 11.60 -9.18 -1.31
C LEU A 16 11.78 -7.76 -0.77
N THR A 17 13.02 -7.30 -0.80
CA THR A 17 13.39 -5.90 -0.55
C THR A 17 13.77 -5.23 -1.88
N SER A 18 13.52 -3.93 -1.98
CA SER A 18 13.89 -3.13 -3.15
C SER A 18 14.37 -1.75 -2.72
N ARG A 19 14.93 -1.02 -3.69
CA ARG A 19 15.09 0.43 -3.52
C ARG A 19 13.71 1.08 -3.41
N PRO A 20 13.56 2.09 -2.54
CA PRO A 20 12.32 2.82 -2.38
C PRO A 20 12.06 3.78 -3.55
N THR A 21 10.81 4.24 -3.68
CA THR A 21 10.50 5.42 -4.50
C THR A 21 11.16 6.66 -3.89
N LEU A 22 11.52 7.65 -4.70
CA LEU A 22 12.07 8.91 -4.16
C LEU A 22 11.04 9.68 -3.31
N ASN A 23 9.78 9.62 -3.72
CA ASN A 23 8.68 10.28 -3.02
C ASN A 23 7.98 9.29 -2.09
N GLY A 24 7.83 9.66 -0.82
CA GLY A 24 7.05 8.94 0.19
C GLY A 24 6.63 9.92 1.29
N SER A 25 5.38 10.39 1.25
CA SER A 25 4.90 11.45 2.15
C SER A 25 4.93 11.06 3.62
N TRP A 26 4.83 9.76 3.93
CA TRP A 26 4.93 9.22 5.29
C TRP A 26 6.31 9.37 5.91
N ARG A 27 7.39 9.54 5.11
CA ARG A 27 8.76 9.56 5.63
C ARG A 27 9.06 10.75 6.52
N ARG A 28 8.39 11.90 6.32
CA ARG A 28 8.47 13.04 7.24
C ARG A 28 7.92 12.70 8.62
N LEU A 29 6.93 11.80 8.70
CA LEU A 29 6.37 11.34 9.96
C LEU A 29 7.24 10.24 10.58
N ALA A 30 7.69 9.29 9.76
CA ALA A 30 8.48 8.15 10.22
C ALA A 30 9.91 8.52 10.64
N TRP A 31 10.53 9.46 9.93
CA TRP A 31 11.91 9.90 10.16
C TRP A 31 12.04 11.42 9.98
N PRO A 32 11.48 12.22 10.92
CA PRO A 32 11.48 13.68 10.82
C PRO A 32 12.87 14.25 10.54
N GLY A 33 13.00 15.07 9.51
CA GLY A 33 14.27 15.71 9.12
C GLY A 33 15.31 14.81 8.44
N ARG A 34 15.18 13.47 8.51
CA ARG A 34 16.17 12.54 7.95
C ARG A 34 16.10 12.46 6.42
N PHE A 35 14.90 12.44 5.86
CA PHE A 35 14.66 12.34 4.42
C PHE A 35 14.01 13.59 3.83
N GLU A 36 14.47 14.77 4.26
CA GLU A 36 13.91 16.09 3.89
C GLU A 36 14.97 17.07 3.32
N ALA A 37 16.06 16.56 2.76
CA ALA A 37 17.10 17.36 2.14
C ALA A 37 16.56 18.17 0.94
N LYS A 38 16.84 19.47 0.92
CA LYS A 38 16.45 20.39 -0.16
C LYS A 38 17.05 20.01 -1.51
N ASN A 39 18.25 19.43 -1.51
CA ASN A 39 18.93 18.97 -2.72
C ASN A 39 18.43 17.55 -3.09
N LYS A 40 17.77 17.44 -4.26
CA LYS A 40 17.19 16.17 -4.75
C LYS A 40 18.22 15.05 -4.93
N SER A 41 19.42 15.36 -5.40
CA SER A 41 20.48 14.37 -5.61
C SER A 41 21.04 13.86 -4.28
N ALA A 42 21.24 14.75 -3.32
CA ALA A 42 21.64 14.38 -1.96
C ALA A 42 20.56 13.54 -1.27
N GLN A 43 19.29 13.92 -1.43
CA GLN A 43 18.13 13.19 -0.90
C GLN A 43 18.05 11.78 -1.50
N ALA A 44 18.19 11.65 -2.81
CA ALA A 44 18.16 10.36 -3.49
C ALA A 44 19.31 9.45 -3.06
N ARG A 45 20.52 9.99 -2.88
CA ARG A 45 21.67 9.25 -2.36
C ARG A 45 21.40 8.73 -0.95
N ARG A 46 20.98 9.61 -0.04
CA ARG A 46 20.63 9.25 1.34
C ARG A 46 19.55 8.16 1.40
N ILE A 47 18.50 8.30 0.60
CA ILE A 47 17.43 7.29 0.49
C ILE A 47 18.01 5.95 0.01
N ASN A 48 18.87 5.95 -1.01
CA ASN A 48 19.46 4.72 -1.52
C ASN A 48 20.41 4.04 -0.52
N ASP A 49 21.10 4.82 0.29
CA ASP A 49 22.10 4.33 1.23
C ASP A 49 21.46 3.83 2.54
N GLU A 50 20.39 4.50 3.01
CA GLU A 50 19.85 4.27 4.35
C GLU A 50 18.49 3.58 4.38
N LEU A 51 17.78 3.45 3.25
CA LEU A 51 16.39 2.96 3.21
C LEU A 51 16.18 1.81 2.22
N ARG A 52 15.48 0.77 2.70
CA ARG A 52 14.93 -0.31 1.86
C ARG A 52 13.43 -0.43 2.05
N THR A 53 12.76 -0.85 0.97
CA THR A 53 11.33 -1.13 0.98
C THR A 53 11.11 -2.63 0.95
N ILE A 54 10.32 -3.19 1.87
CA ILE A 54 9.73 -4.51 1.71
C ILE A 54 8.66 -4.39 0.62
N SER A 55 9.01 -4.79 -0.60
CA SER A 55 8.17 -4.59 -1.79
C SER A 55 7.13 -5.69 -1.96
N ARG A 56 7.43 -6.89 -1.44
CA ARG A 56 6.57 -8.07 -1.51
C ARG A 56 6.80 -8.98 -0.30
N VAL A 57 5.71 -9.52 0.21
CA VAL A 57 5.68 -10.70 1.08
C VAL A 57 4.65 -11.64 0.47
N ILE A 58 5.11 -12.82 0.03
CA ILE A 58 4.32 -13.78 -0.72
C ILE A 58 4.33 -15.07 0.09
N ILE A 59 3.15 -15.55 0.49
CA ILE A 59 2.97 -16.81 1.21
C ILE A 59 2.15 -17.74 0.34
N ASP A 60 2.65 -18.96 0.15
CA ASP A 60 1.91 -20.02 -0.52
C ASP A 60 0.56 -20.24 0.19
N PRO A 61 -0.57 -20.32 -0.54
CA PRO A 61 -1.89 -20.47 0.04
C PRO A 61 -2.01 -21.59 1.08
N ARG A 62 -1.30 -22.72 0.88
CA ARG A 62 -1.32 -23.89 1.77
C ARG A 62 -0.76 -23.58 3.17
N TYR A 63 0.08 -22.55 3.27
CA TYR A 63 0.73 -22.15 4.51
C TYR A 63 0.19 -20.83 5.08
N ARG A 64 -0.91 -20.27 4.55
CA ARG A 64 -1.51 -19.05 5.09
C ARG A 64 -2.09 -19.27 6.48
N GLY A 65 -2.16 -18.21 7.29
CA GLY A 65 -2.68 -18.28 8.66
C GLY A 65 -1.70 -18.84 9.71
N THR A 66 -0.55 -19.38 9.30
CA THR A 66 0.47 -19.97 10.19
C THR A 66 1.43 -18.95 10.81
N GLY A 67 1.37 -17.69 10.38
CA GLY A 67 2.25 -16.61 10.88
C GLY A 67 3.58 -16.45 10.15
N ILE A 68 3.86 -17.20 9.07
CA ILE A 68 5.12 -17.12 8.29
C ILE A 68 5.42 -15.68 7.83
N ALA A 69 4.43 -14.93 7.33
CA ALA A 69 4.63 -13.55 6.89
C ALA A 69 5.20 -12.65 8.00
N ARG A 70 4.64 -12.74 9.22
CA ARG A 70 5.14 -12.01 10.39
C ARG A 70 6.56 -12.43 10.71
N ARG A 71 6.87 -13.74 10.67
CA ARG A 71 8.19 -14.26 11.02
C ARG A 71 9.26 -13.82 10.03
N LEU A 72 8.97 -13.90 8.72
CA LEU A 72 9.86 -13.42 7.66
C LEU A 72 10.22 -11.94 7.86
N VAL A 73 9.21 -11.09 8.09
CA VAL A 73 9.45 -9.67 8.32
C VAL A 73 10.25 -9.46 9.61
N ARG A 74 9.88 -10.12 10.72
CA ARG A 74 10.60 -9.97 12.00
C ARG A 74 12.08 -10.31 11.85
N VAL A 75 12.40 -11.46 11.27
CA VAL A 75 13.79 -11.91 11.08
C VAL A 75 14.58 -10.91 10.23
N TYR A 76 13.95 -10.33 9.21
CA TYR A 76 14.59 -9.26 8.43
C TYR A 76 14.83 -7.99 9.24
N LEU A 77 13.87 -7.56 10.06
CA LEU A 77 14.02 -6.36 10.88
C LEU A 77 15.05 -6.52 12.00
N ASP A 78 15.33 -7.76 12.41
CA ASP A 78 16.40 -8.06 13.38
C ASP A 78 17.80 -7.87 12.75
N THR A 79 17.95 -8.04 11.43
CA THR A 79 19.21 -7.84 10.68
C THR A 79 18.98 -7.20 9.30
N PRO A 80 18.52 -5.93 9.24
CA PRO A 80 18.10 -5.32 7.98
C PRO A 80 19.28 -4.89 7.12
N ASP A 81 19.08 -4.86 5.80
CA ASP A 81 20.12 -4.42 4.84
C ASP A 81 20.52 -2.94 5.03
N THR A 82 19.63 -2.14 5.62
CA THR A 82 19.82 -0.71 5.86
C THR A 82 19.19 -0.27 7.18
N SER A 83 19.67 0.85 7.73
CA SER A 83 19.19 1.38 9.03
C SER A 83 17.68 1.67 9.09
N CYS A 84 17.07 2.00 7.95
CA CYS A 84 15.64 2.28 7.84
C CYS A 84 14.99 1.27 6.90
N THR A 85 13.83 0.74 7.30
CA THR A 85 13.00 -0.14 6.48
C THR A 85 11.60 0.43 6.38
N GLU A 86 11.00 0.44 5.18
CA GLU A 86 9.61 0.77 4.97
C GLU A 86 8.82 -0.31 4.22
N ALA A 87 7.50 -0.25 4.30
CA ALA A 87 6.59 -0.99 3.44
C ALA A 87 5.33 -0.15 3.19
N VAL A 88 4.62 -0.41 2.09
CA VAL A 88 3.28 0.16 1.86
C VAL A 88 2.32 -1.00 1.58
N ALA A 89 1.30 -1.15 2.42
CA ALA A 89 0.32 -2.22 2.29
C ALA A 89 -1.06 -1.64 1.97
N ALA A 90 -1.70 -2.16 0.92
CA ALA A 90 -3.08 -1.81 0.58
C ALA A 90 -4.08 -2.34 1.63
N MET A 91 -3.79 -3.47 2.27
CA MET A 91 -4.67 -4.12 3.26
C MET A 91 -4.07 -4.11 4.67
N GLY A 92 -3.26 -3.10 4.98
CA GLY A 92 -2.61 -2.96 6.28
C GLY A 92 -3.56 -3.13 7.49
N PRO A 93 -4.71 -2.42 7.51
CA PRO A 93 -5.69 -2.54 8.59
C PRO A 93 -6.34 -3.92 8.74
N VAL A 94 -6.39 -4.70 7.65
CA VAL A 94 -7.02 -6.04 7.64
C VAL A 94 -6.01 -7.12 8.02
N CYS A 95 -4.75 -6.96 7.60
CA CYS A 95 -3.68 -7.92 7.84
C CYS A 95 -2.49 -7.22 8.51
N PRO A 96 -2.52 -7.02 9.84
CA PRO A 96 -1.56 -6.19 10.57
C PRO A 96 -0.24 -6.94 10.85
N PHE A 97 0.24 -7.76 9.91
CA PHE A 97 1.44 -8.58 10.14
C PHE A 97 2.72 -7.74 10.19
N PHE A 98 2.77 -6.58 9.54
CA PHE A 98 3.89 -5.63 9.64
C PHE A 98 4.00 -5.06 11.06
N GLU A 99 2.90 -4.63 11.67
CA GLU A 99 2.86 -4.17 13.06
C GLU A 99 3.24 -5.28 14.04
N ARG A 100 2.67 -6.49 13.86
CA ARG A 100 3.02 -7.65 14.68
C ARG A 100 4.48 -8.10 14.50
N ALA A 101 5.10 -7.72 13.38
CA ALA A 101 6.52 -7.92 13.10
C ALA A 101 7.40 -6.77 13.60
N GLY A 102 6.85 -5.71 14.20
CA GLY A 102 7.61 -4.64 14.86
C GLY A 102 7.77 -3.37 14.04
N MET A 103 7.02 -3.21 12.96
CA MET A 103 6.94 -1.94 12.25
C MET A 103 5.88 -1.03 12.88
N THR A 104 6.04 0.28 12.73
CA THR A 104 5.03 1.28 13.12
C THR A 104 4.20 1.67 11.90
N ALA A 105 2.88 1.72 12.04
CA ALA A 105 1.97 2.16 10.99
C ALA A 105 1.91 3.69 10.87
N TYR A 106 1.90 4.19 9.65
CA TYR A 106 1.76 5.60 9.30
C TYR A 106 0.64 5.74 8.26
N PRO A 107 -0.48 6.41 8.59
CA PRO A 107 -1.57 6.61 7.64
C PRO A 107 -1.10 7.50 6.49
N ILE A 108 -1.42 7.10 5.26
CA ILE A 108 -1.23 7.92 4.07
C ILE A 108 -2.47 8.79 3.91
N ALA A 109 -2.28 10.10 3.75
CA ALA A 109 -3.38 11.04 3.56
C ALA A 109 -4.26 10.62 2.37
N ASP A 110 -5.58 10.62 2.57
CA ASP A 110 -6.54 10.27 1.54
C ASP A 110 -6.46 11.32 0.40
N PRO A 111 -6.25 10.92 -0.87
CA PRO A 111 -6.19 11.87 -1.96
C PRO A 111 -7.52 12.62 -2.13
N ALA A 112 -7.49 13.93 -2.37
CA ALA A 112 -8.70 14.77 -2.53
C ALA A 112 -9.72 14.27 -3.59
N ARG A 113 -9.29 13.43 -4.54
CA ARG A 113 -10.20 12.77 -5.49
C ARG A 113 -11.16 11.79 -4.79
N ASN A 114 -10.69 11.10 -3.77
CA ASN A 114 -11.45 10.15 -2.98
C ASN A 114 -12.51 10.89 -2.18
N ASP A 115 -12.14 11.98 -1.50
CA ASP A 115 -13.09 12.86 -0.81
C ASP A 115 -14.18 13.42 -1.75
N ARG A 116 -13.80 13.87 -2.95
CA ARG A 116 -14.76 14.33 -3.96
C ARG A 116 -15.74 13.23 -4.35
N LEU A 117 -15.26 12.01 -4.54
CA LEU A 117 -16.11 10.88 -4.89
C LEU A 117 -17.02 10.48 -3.72
N ARG A 118 -16.52 10.45 -2.48
CA ARG A 118 -17.32 10.22 -1.27
C ARG A 118 -18.47 11.23 -1.17
N ARG A 119 -18.17 12.54 -1.29
CA ARG A 119 -19.20 13.59 -1.29
C ARG A 119 -20.25 13.39 -2.38
N ARG A 120 -19.86 12.87 -3.55
CA ARG A 120 -20.81 12.57 -4.63
C ARG A 120 -21.69 11.37 -4.31
N LEU A 121 -21.14 10.33 -3.69
CA LEU A 121 -21.93 9.18 -3.21
C LEU A 121 -22.93 9.63 -2.15
N ASP A 122 -22.49 10.44 -1.18
CA ASP A 122 -23.35 10.99 -0.12
C ASP A 122 -24.53 11.80 -0.70
N ALA A 123 -24.25 12.67 -1.67
CA ALA A 123 -25.28 13.48 -2.34
C ALA A 123 -26.33 12.63 -3.10
N LEU A 124 -25.95 11.41 -3.50
CA LEU A 124 -26.84 10.45 -4.16
C LEU A 124 -27.43 9.42 -3.17
N ARG A 125 -27.11 9.52 -1.87
CA ARG A 125 -27.45 8.55 -0.82
C ARG A 125 -26.98 7.13 -1.15
N LEU A 126 -25.81 7.03 -1.77
CA LEU A 126 -25.15 5.76 -2.10
C LEU A 126 -24.00 5.50 -1.14
N THR A 127 -23.68 4.23 -0.92
CA THR A 127 -22.50 3.80 -0.18
C THR A 127 -21.40 3.34 -1.13
N VAL A 128 -20.22 3.03 -0.58
CA VAL A 128 -19.12 2.45 -1.38
C VAL A 128 -19.50 1.06 -1.90
N ASP A 129 -20.32 0.30 -1.18
CA ASP A 129 -20.77 -1.04 -1.59
C ASP A 129 -21.65 -0.99 -2.83
N ASP A 130 -22.37 0.12 -3.05
CA ASP A 130 -23.18 0.31 -4.26
C ASP A 130 -22.33 0.42 -5.52
N LEU A 131 -21.03 0.77 -5.42
CA LEU A 131 -20.09 0.72 -6.54
C LEU A 131 -19.74 -0.71 -6.98
N LEU A 132 -20.04 -1.72 -6.15
CA LEU A 132 -19.75 -3.13 -6.43
C LEU A 132 -20.94 -3.90 -7.01
N LYS A 133 -22.14 -3.32 -6.96
CA LYS A 133 -23.37 -3.92 -7.48
C LYS A 133 -23.52 -3.60 -8.98
N PRO A 134 -24.27 -4.39 -9.77
CA PRO A 134 -24.69 -3.98 -11.13
C PRO A 134 -25.43 -2.64 -11.01
N ILE A 135 -24.87 -1.58 -11.58
CA ILE A 135 -25.24 -0.23 -11.18
C ILE A 135 -26.40 0.26 -12.07
N GLU A 136 -27.64 0.32 -11.55
CA GLU A 136 -28.72 1.11 -12.20
C GLU A 136 -28.41 2.63 -12.16
N ALA A 137 -27.59 3.07 -11.21
CA ALA A 137 -27.04 4.42 -11.06
C ALA A 137 -25.83 4.77 -11.97
N GLU A 138 -25.47 3.91 -12.94
CA GLU A 138 -24.26 4.07 -13.78
C GLU A 138 -24.23 5.42 -14.49
N SER A 139 -25.39 5.87 -14.98
CA SER A 139 -25.55 7.16 -15.66
C SER A 139 -25.25 8.37 -14.77
N LYS A 140 -25.61 8.32 -13.47
CA LYS A 140 -25.47 9.46 -12.53
C LYS A 140 -24.05 9.61 -11.97
N LEU A 141 -23.27 8.53 -11.97
CA LEU A 141 -21.91 8.47 -11.44
C LEU A 141 -20.82 8.45 -12.52
N ALA A 142 -21.14 8.09 -13.76
CA ALA A 142 -20.17 7.94 -14.85
C ALA A 142 -19.19 9.12 -14.96
N GLY A 143 -19.68 10.35 -15.02
CA GLY A 143 -18.82 11.54 -15.11
C GLY A 143 -17.88 11.72 -13.90
N SER A 144 -18.37 11.43 -12.69
CA SER A 144 -17.56 11.52 -11.47
C SER A 144 -16.51 10.42 -11.39
N LEU A 145 -16.86 9.19 -11.79
CA LEU A 145 -15.94 8.05 -11.86
C LEU A 145 -14.84 8.28 -12.89
N ARG A 146 -15.18 8.76 -14.09
CA ARG A 146 -14.18 9.10 -15.12
C ARG A 146 -13.27 10.23 -14.64
N SER A 147 -13.82 11.29 -14.04
CA SER A 147 -13.02 12.38 -13.46
C SER A 147 -12.07 11.88 -12.36
N TRP A 148 -12.57 11.03 -11.45
CA TRP A 148 -11.76 10.38 -10.41
C TRP A 148 -10.60 9.56 -11.00
N ALA A 149 -10.87 8.80 -12.08
CA ALA A 149 -9.86 7.98 -12.74
C ALA A 149 -8.76 8.81 -13.41
N LYS A 150 -9.12 9.94 -14.06
CA LYS A 150 -8.17 10.84 -14.78
C LYS A 150 -7.14 11.49 -13.84
N GLN A 151 -7.51 11.70 -12.58
CA GLN A 151 -6.72 12.42 -11.59
C GLN A 151 -5.56 11.62 -10.97
N SER A 152 -5.33 10.36 -11.36
CA SER A 152 -4.13 9.61 -10.96
C SER A 152 -3.58 8.81 -12.13
N ALA A 153 -2.25 8.78 -12.24
CA ALA A 153 -1.56 7.94 -13.21
C ALA A 153 -1.94 6.45 -13.06
N ALA A 154 -2.17 5.97 -11.83
CA ALA A 154 -2.50 4.57 -11.54
C ALA A 154 -3.85 4.14 -12.14
N THR A 155 -4.78 5.08 -12.30
CA THR A 155 -6.16 4.82 -12.76
C THR A 155 -6.47 5.46 -14.11
N ARG A 156 -5.58 6.30 -14.65
CA ARG A 156 -5.82 7.01 -15.92
C ARG A 156 -6.07 6.06 -17.09
N ARG A 157 -5.39 4.91 -17.12
CA ARG A 157 -5.54 3.89 -18.17
C ARG A 157 -6.94 3.30 -18.29
N ILE A 158 -7.74 3.33 -17.20
CA ILE A 158 -9.11 2.82 -17.19
C ILE A 158 -10.15 3.94 -17.33
N ALA A 159 -9.73 5.21 -17.42
CA ALA A 159 -10.64 6.35 -17.36
C ALA A 159 -11.63 6.42 -18.53
N GLU A 160 -11.24 5.90 -19.69
CA GLU A 160 -12.09 5.81 -20.89
C GLU A 160 -12.73 4.42 -21.05
N GLY A 161 -12.50 3.50 -20.10
CA GLY A 161 -13.06 2.16 -20.13
C GLY A 161 -14.51 2.08 -19.61
N GLU A 162 -14.96 0.85 -19.39
CA GLU A 162 -16.27 0.52 -18.85
C GLU A 162 -16.47 1.08 -17.43
N ILE A 163 -17.62 1.70 -17.16
CA ILE A 163 -17.93 2.28 -15.84
C ILE A 163 -17.83 1.26 -14.70
N PRO A 164 -18.31 0.01 -14.84
CA PRO A 164 -18.10 -1.03 -13.83
C PRO A 164 -16.64 -1.27 -13.45
N GLN A 165 -15.72 -1.17 -14.42
CA GLN A 165 -14.28 -1.32 -14.15
C GLN A 165 -13.76 -0.17 -13.30
N ILE A 166 -14.18 1.05 -13.61
CA ILE A 166 -13.80 2.24 -12.85
C ILE A 166 -14.40 2.21 -11.44
N ALA A 167 -15.67 1.82 -11.32
CA ALA A 167 -16.39 1.71 -10.06
C ALA A 167 -15.71 0.72 -9.10
N ARG A 168 -15.33 -0.48 -9.59
CA ARG A 168 -14.56 -1.45 -8.80
C ARG A 168 -13.22 -0.91 -8.32
N ALA A 169 -12.47 -0.23 -9.20
CA ALA A 169 -11.20 0.36 -8.83
C ALA A 169 -11.36 1.48 -7.78
N ALA A 170 -12.41 2.30 -7.90
CA ALA A 170 -12.75 3.31 -6.93
C ALA A 170 -13.17 2.72 -5.59
N ALA A 171 -14.01 1.68 -5.58
CA ALA A 171 -14.42 0.97 -4.38
C ALA A 171 -13.20 0.43 -3.61
N CYS A 172 -12.27 -0.26 -4.28
CA CYS A 172 -11.04 -0.74 -3.66
C CYS A 172 -10.23 0.39 -3.01
N ALA A 173 -10.10 1.53 -3.69
CA ALA A 173 -9.35 2.67 -3.18
C ALA A 173 -10.02 3.36 -1.98
N LEU A 174 -11.36 3.32 -1.89
CA LEU A 174 -12.14 3.93 -0.81
C LEU A 174 -12.29 3.03 0.41
N ILE A 175 -12.32 1.70 0.23
CA ILE A 175 -12.49 0.71 1.31
C ILE A 175 -11.17 0.51 2.06
N ALA A 176 -10.06 0.41 1.32
CA ALA A 176 -8.78 0.01 1.89
C ALA A 176 -7.70 1.05 1.53
N PRO A 177 -7.67 2.19 2.25
CA PRO A 177 -6.62 3.17 2.03
C PRO A 177 -5.26 2.55 2.36
N PRO A 178 -4.23 2.76 1.52
CA PRO A 178 -2.92 2.20 1.77
C PRO A 178 -2.33 2.76 3.05
N THR A 179 -1.69 1.89 3.83
CA THR A 179 -0.98 2.25 5.05
C THR A 179 0.52 2.05 4.83
N ALA A 180 1.32 3.05 5.20
CA ALA A 180 2.76 2.91 5.22
C ALA A 180 3.20 2.31 6.54
N TYR A 181 4.31 1.58 6.53
CA TYR A 181 4.94 1.01 7.70
C TYR A 181 6.41 1.40 7.71
N ALA A 182 6.96 1.69 8.88
CA ALA A 182 8.38 1.99 9.02
C ALA A 182 8.99 1.32 10.24
N HIS A 183 10.29 1.04 10.14
CA HIS A 183 11.13 0.53 11.23
C HIS A 183 12.53 1.14 11.12
N THR A 184 13.12 1.44 12.28
CA THR A 184 14.51 1.91 12.41
C THR A 184 15.25 0.87 13.23
N ALA A 185 16.36 0.35 12.69
CA ALA A 185 17.24 -0.55 13.44
C ALA A 185 17.81 0.19 14.67
N GLY A 186 17.82 -0.50 15.82
CA GLY A 186 18.38 -0.01 17.08
C GLY A 186 19.90 -0.07 17.13
#